data_AF-A0A7R9D9K1-F1
#
_entry.id   AF-A0A7R9D9K1-F1
#
_cell.length_a   1.000
_cell.length_b   1.000
_cell.length_c   1.000
_cell.angle_alpha   90.00
_cell.angle_beta   90.00
_cell.angle_gamma   90.00
#
_symmetry.space_group_name_H-M   'P 1'
#
loop_
_entity.id
_entity.type
_entity.pdbx_description
1 polymer ?
#
loop_
_entity_poly.entity_id
_entity_poly.type
_entity_poly.pdbx_seq_one_letter_code
_entity_poly.pdbx_strand_id
1 'polypeptide(L)'
;MDNLAKDINLANTPLKINAESQEKRVLCVDKTAESDAPFIIKEGAAEIVVLSSKNVFYNPVQEFNRDLSVAVLTLFSEDHNNNISIGRRKQTDKTLEEQPKNCDLAKTLIAGVKYENGLNILEALSASGLRSIRYAKEVPGLNSIVANDISEAAVTSIRANIAHNDVNHLVTASHSDAVLVMYQHRRYQDRFHAVDLDPYGCPSHFLDAAVQCVSDGGILLVTCTDMAVLCGNTPETCYSKYGSISLKNKACHEMALRILLQCIESHANRYSRYIVPLLSVSADFYIRVFVKIYTSAAICKESISKLSYVYQCVGCETMTLQPLGLCNKIGPKPSQTKFVLPHGPPVDVLCQHCGHKHRIGGPIWSGPLHDTDFVVRLSTHIHTSTFGTLRRMEGVLAVISEELNDVPLYYTMDRLCSIVRCQTMSILSVRSAVLNAGYRVSYSHANRMSIKTDAPMYVLWDIVRYWESQNPIKMERRQNVSEAILSKKQTIKVDMTVREDANPESRQLKLVRFQENPLRYWGPGTSVQENKEEKRIANQGKKKKKRKPDLSPDKQETFKISKQDDKDM
;
A
#
# COMPACT_ATOMS: atom_id res chain seq x y z
N MET A 1 53.00 31.27 -61.38
CA MET A 1 52.58 30.37 -62.45
C MET A 1 51.49 29.49 -61.88
N ASP A 2 50.32 30.09 -61.69
CA ASP A 2 49.18 30.05 -62.64
C ASP A 2 48.31 28.82 -62.33
N ASN A 3 47.24 29.04 -61.57
CA ASN A 3 45.89 29.35 -62.06
C ASN A 3 45.19 28.12 -62.65
N LEU A 4 44.25 27.54 -61.88
CA LEU A 4 42.84 27.72 -62.21
C LEU A 4 41.95 27.37 -61.00
N ALA A 5 41.29 28.40 -60.48
CA ALA A 5 40.14 28.28 -59.60
C ALA A 5 38.88 27.94 -60.41
N LYS A 6 37.99 27.13 -59.82
CA LYS A 6 36.53 27.26 -59.98
C LYS A 6 35.84 26.61 -58.78
N ASP A 7 35.21 27.50 -58.02
CA ASP A 7 34.04 27.37 -57.15
C ASP A 7 33.42 25.98 -56.94
N ILE A 8 33.16 25.64 -55.66
CA ILE A 8 31.80 25.39 -55.15
C ILE A 8 31.83 25.51 -53.62
N ASN A 9 31.03 26.45 -53.14
CA ASN A 9 30.74 26.76 -51.76
C ASN A 9 29.49 25.95 -51.36
N LEU A 10 29.56 25.05 -50.38
CA LEU A 10 28.38 24.38 -49.82
C LEU A 10 28.46 24.39 -48.29
N ALA A 11 27.55 25.18 -47.73
CA ALA A 11 27.38 25.43 -46.31
C ALA A 11 27.00 24.16 -45.54
N ASN A 12 27.68 23.98 -44.41
CA ASN A 12 27.30 23.07 -43.34
C ASN A 12 25.89 23.38 -42.85
N THR A 13 24.94 22.51 -43.19
CA THR A 13 23.62 22.44 -42.55
C THR A 13 23.48 21.04 -41.97
N PRO A 14 23.28 20.85 -40.66
CA PRO A 14 23.14 19.52 -40.09
C PRO A 14 21.82 18.89 -40.53
N LEU A 15 21.92 17.70 -41.13
CA LEU A 15 20.83 16.79 -41.47
C LEU A 15 19.96 16.52 -40.24
N LYS A 16 18.71 17.01 -40.28
CA LYS A 16 17.63 16.52 -39.42
C LYS A 16 17.30 15.09 -39.85
N ILE A 17 17.71 14.12 -39.06
CA ILE A 17 17.22 12.75 -39.14
C ILE A 17 15.80 12.77 -38.57
N ASN A 18 14.81 12.55 -39.43
CA ASN A 18 13.41 12.37 -39.05
C ASN A 18 13.28 11.10 -38.21
N ALA A 19 13.19 11.28 -36.89
CA ALA A 19 12.61 10.28 -36.00
C ALA A 19 11.09 10.35 -36.16
N GLU A 20 10.51 9.41 -36.91
CA GLU A 20 9.08 9.11 -36.81
C GLU A 20 8.82 8.52 -35.42
N SER A 21 8.64 9.40 -34.44
CA SER A 21 8.00 9.10 -33.19
C SER A 21 6.53 8.77 -33.49
N GLN A 22 6.12 7.53 -33.20
CA GLN A 22 4.72 7.19 -32.96
C GLN A 22 4.21 8.01 -31.76
N GLU A 23 3.84 9.26 -32.02
CA GLU A 23 2.92 10.00 -31.16
C GLU A 23 1.60 9.23 -31.18
N LYS A 24 1.36 8.43 -30.12
CA LYS A 24 -0.02 8.15 -29.72
C LYS A 24 -0.65 9.50 -29.42
N ARG A 25 -1.39 10.06 -30.39
CA ARG A 25 -2.32 11.17 -30.19
C ARG A 25 -3.21 10.80 -29.02
N VAL A 26 -2.89 11.34 -27.86
CA VAL A 26 -3.81 11.47 -26.75
C VAL A 26 -4.89 12.41 -27.25
N LEU A 27 -6.10 11.90 -27.43
CA LEU A 27 -7.29 12.72 -27.54
C LEU A 27 -7.41 13.51 -26.23
N CYS A 28 -6.84 14.70 -26.20
CA CYS A 28 -7.28 15.75 -25.31
C CYS A 28 -8.71 16.06 -25.74
N VAL A 29 -9.69 15.52 -25.02
CA VAL A 29 -11.07 15.99 -25.14
C VAL A 29 -11.08 17.39 -24.53
N ASP A 30 -11.03 18.40 -25.39
CA ASP A 30 -11.41 19.76 -25.04
C ASP A 30 -12.79 19.71 -24.36
N LYS A 31 -12.90 20.34 -23.20
CA LYS A 31 -14.13 20.44 -22.40
C LYS A 31 -15.16 21.38 -23.02
N THR A 32 -15.44 21.21 -24.31
CA THR A 32 -16.45 21.97 -25.05
C THR A 32 -17.05 21.10 -26.16
N ALA A 33 -17.81 20.07 -25.76
CA ALA A 33 -18.90 19.46 -26.51
C ALA A 33 -19.55 18.39 -25.62
N GLU A 34 -20.73 18.69 -25.06
CA GLU A 34 -21.61 17.68 -24.49
C GLU A 34 -22.13 16.80 -25.63
N SER A 35 -21.56 15.60 -25.77
CA SER A 35 -22.20 14.52 -26.50
C SER A 35 -22.64 13.46 -25.49
N ASP A 36 -23.95 13.27 -25.35
CA ASP A 36 -24.59 12.20 -24.57
C ASP A 36 -24.46 10.82 -25.24
N ALA A 37 -23.45 10.62 -26.10
CA ALA A 37 -23.22 9.36 -26.76
C ALA A 37 -22.53 8.38 -25.80
N PRO A 38 -23.03 7.14 -25.67
CA PRO A 38 -22.36 6.13 -24.86
C PRO A 38 -20.99 5.83 -25.46
N PHE A 39 -19.95 5.78 -24.61
CA PHE A 39 -18.61 5.38 -25.02
C PHE A 39 -18.15 4.13 -24.24
N ILE A 40 -17.25 3.36 -24.85
CA ILE A 40 -16.77 2.09 -24.31
C ILE A 40 -15.36 2.27 -23.79
N ILE A 41 -15.11 1.80 -22.57
CA ILE A 41 -13.77 1.69 -21.99
C ILE A 41 -13.41 0.21 -21.90
N LYS A 42 -12.24 -0.15 -22.40
CA LYS A 42 -11.70 -1.51 -22.32
C LYS A 42 -10.56 -1.57 -21.31
N GLU A 43 -10.63 -2.50 -20.38
CA GLU A 43 -9.56 -2.81 -19.44
C GLU A 43 -9.49 -4.33 -19.22
N GLY A 44 -8.31 -4.92 -19.46
CA GLY A 44 -8.18 -6.37 -19.50
C GLY A 44 -9.14 -6.99 -20.53
N ALA A 45 -9.88 -8.01 -20.12
CA ALA A 45 -10.91 -8.66 -20.94
C ALA A 45 -12.30 -7.99 -20.84
N ALA A 46 -12.46 -7.02 -19.95
CA ALA A 46 -13.73 -6.35 -19.69
C ALA A 46 -13.91 -5.09 -20.56
N GLU A 47 -15.16 -4.86 -20.96
CA GLU A 47 -15.58 -3.63 -21.64
C GLU A 47 -16.73 -2.99 -20.87
N ILE A 48 -16.59 -1.75 -20.44
CA ILE A 48 -17.67 -1.04 -19.74
C ILE A 48 -18.28 0.02 -20.64
N VAL A 49 -19.61 0.03 -20.70
CA VAL A 49 -20.41 1.03 -21.40
C VAL A 49 -20.68 2.17 -20.41
N VAL A 50 -20.22 3.36 -20.76
CA VAL A 50 -20.47 4.56 -19.96
C VAL A 50 -21.66 5.31 -20.56
N LEU A 51 -22.82 5.21 -19.90
CA LEU A 51 -24.10 5.77 -20.36
C LEU A 51 -24.19 7.29 -20.17
N SER A 52 -23.37 7.89 -19.30
CA SER A 52 -23.27 9.35 -19.13
C SER A 52 -21.92 9.73 -18.55
N SER A 53 -21.27 10.75 -19.13
CA SER A 53 -19.98 11.29 -18.68
C SER A 53 -20.02 11.88 -17.26
N LYS A 54 -21.21 12.13 -16.71
CA LYS A 54 -21.38 12.76 -15.39
C LYS A 54 -21.39 11.76 -14.22
N ASN A 55 -21.68 10.47 -14.44
CA ASN A 55 -22.11 9.57 -13.35
C ASN A 55 -21.37 8.24 -13.18
N VAL A 56 -20.44 7.85 -14.05
CA VAL A 56 -19.76 6.54 -13.92
C VAL A 56 -18.35 6.70 -13.34
N PHE A 57 -18.11 6.08 -12.19
CA PHE A 57 -16.80 6.08 -11.56
C PHE A 57 -15.84 5.11 -12.24
N TYR A 58 -14.96 5.62 -13.09
CA TYR A 58 -13.81 4.89 -13.61
C TYR A 58 -12.52 5.67 -13.33
N ASN A 59 -11.51 5.00 -12.80
CA ASN A 59 -10.19 5.56 -12.57
C ASN A 59 -9.12 4.66 -13.21
N PRO A 60 -8.45 5.09 -14.30
CA PRO A 60 -7.40 4.29 -14.96
C PRO A 60 -6.19 4.06 -14.06
N VAL A 61 -5.96 4.92 -13.06
CA VAL A 61 -4.86 4.74 -12.08
C VAL A 61 -5.02 3.44 -11.26
N GLN A 62 -6.24 2.93 -11.14
CA GLN A 62 -6.56 1.73 -10.39
C GLN A 62 -6.41 0.44 -11.21
N GLU A 63 -5.96 0.49 -12.47
CA GLU A 63 -5.73 -0.69 -13.31
C GLU A 63 -4.75 -1.66 -12.63
N PHE A 64 -3.66 -1.15 -12.04
CA PHE A 64 -2.69 -1.96 -11.28
C PHE A 64 -3.34 -2.68 -10.08
N ASN A 65 -4.28 -2.04 -9.39
CA ASN A 65 -5.01 -2.66 -8.27
C ASN A 65 -5.89 -3.82 -8.76
N ARG A 66 -6.56 -3.61 -9.90
CA ARG A 66 -7.46 -4.59 -10.51
C ARG A 66 -6.69 -5.78 -11.09
N ASP A 67 -5.61 -5.53 -11.83
CA ASP A 67 -4.69 -6.57 -12.34
C ASP A 67 -4.14 -7.42 -11.19
N LEU A 68 -3.65 -6.79 -10.12
CA LEU A 68 -3.15 -7.49 -8.95
C LEU A 68 -4.23 -8.33 -8.27
N SER A 69 -5.47 -7.83 -8.22
CA SER A 69 -6.59 -8.57 -7.62
C SER A 69 -6.98 -9.78 -8.47
N VAL A 70 -6.97 -9.67 -9.80
CA VAL A 70 -7.18 -10.81 -10.72
C VAL A 70 -6.09 -11.85 -10.49
N ALA A 71 -4.81 -11.47 -10.51
CA ALA A 71 -3.70 -12.40 -10.33
C ALA A 71 -3.75 -13.15 -8.98
N VAL A 72 -4.05 -12.43 -7.89
CA VAL A 72 -4.19 -13.03 -6.55
C VAL A 72 -5.40 -13.98 -6.49
N LEU A 73 -6.52 -13.62 -7.09
CA LEU A 73 -7.73 -14.47 -7.10
C LEU A 73 -7.53 -15.71 -7.98
N THR A 74 -6.80 -15.61 -9.08
CA THR A 74 -6.46 -16.78 -9.92
C THR A 74 -5.63 -17.78 -9.13
N LEU A 75 -4.55 -17.34 -8.48
CA LEU A 75 -3.72 -18.22 -7.64
C LEU A 75 -4.52 -18.79 -6.45
N PHE A 76 -5.40 -17.98 -5.85
CA PHE A 76 -6.29 -18.45 -4.78
C PHE A 76 -7.30 -19.49 -5.26
N SER A 77 -7.83 -19.35 -6.48
CA SER A 77 -8.73 -20.33 -7.10
C SER A 77 -8.03 -21.66 -7.36
N GLU A 78 -6.78 -21.63 -7.83
CA GLU A 78 -5.95 -22.82 -8.00
C GLU A 78 -5.75 -23.55 -6.66
N ASP A 79 -5.37 -22.81 -5.59
CA ASP A 79 -5.23 -23.35 -4.23
C ASP A 79 -6.53 -23.98 -3.73
N HIS A 80 -7.66 -23.30 -3.92
CA HIS A 80 -8.98 -23.77 -3.49
C HIS A 80 -9.37 -25.09 -4.18
N ASN A 81 -9.20 -25.16 -5.50
CA ASN A 81 -9.54 -26.35 -6.27
C ASN A 81 -8.61 -27.53 -5.96
N ASN A 82 -7.32 -27.27 -5.77
CA ASN A 82 -6.37 -28.28 -5.31
C ASN A 82 -6.78 -28.86 -3.95
N ASN A 83 -7.18 -28.01 -2.99
CA ASN A 83 -7.65 -28.46 -1.68
C ASN A 83 -8.93 -29.31 -1.76
N ILE A 84 -9.89 -28.95 -2.62
CA ILE A 84 -11.08 -29.77 -2.87
C ILE A 84 -10.70 -31.14 -3.43
N SER A 85 -9.79 -31.17 -4.41
CA SER A 85 -9.35 -32.44 -5.04
C SER A 85 -8.67 -33.38 -4.04
N ILE A 86 -7.83 -32.84 -3.14
CA ILE A 86 -7.14 -33.59 -2.08
C ILE A 86 -8.15 -34.06 -1.03
N GLY A 87 -9.11 -33.22 -0.66
CA GLY A 87 -10.19 -33.57 0.27
C GLY A 87 -11.03 -34.75 -0.22
N ARG A 88 -11.36 -34.76 -1.53
CA ARG A 88 -12.06 -35.89 -2.17
C ARG A 88 -11.23 -37.17 -2.16
N ARG A 89 -9.93 -37.10 -2.49
CA ARG A 89 -9.02 -38.27 -2.46
C ARG A 89 -8.93 -38.89 -1.06
N LYS A 90 -8.77 -38.08 -0.01
CA LYS A 90 -8.73 -38.56 1.38
C LYS A 90 -10.05 -39.19 1.86
N GLN A 91 -11.19 -38.80 1.28
CA GLN A 91 -12.48 -39.44 1.55
C GLN A 91 -12.66 -40.74 0.78
N THR A 92 -12.21 -40.83 -0.47
CA THR A 92 -12.26 -42.07 -1.27
C THR A 92 -11.29 -43.15 -0.75
N ASP A 93 -10.11 -42.77 -0.26
CA ASP A 93 -9.11 -43.69 0.30
C ASP A 93 -9.57 -44.32 1.63
N LYS A 94 -10.60 -43.78 2.29
CA LYS A 94 -11.20 -44.40 3.48
C LYS A 94 -12.25 -45.46 3.16
N THR A 95 -12.65 -45.61 1.90
CA THR A 95 -13.83 -46.40 1.54
C THR A 95 -13.59 -47.53 0.54
N LEU A 96 -12.40 -47.66 -0.07
CA LEU A 96 -12.13 -48.72 -1.06
C LEU A 96 -10.70 -49.25 -1.00
N GLU A 97 -10.56 -50.58 -0.98
CA GLU A 97 -9.32 -51.32 -1.22
C GLU A 97 -8.74 -51.02 -2.60
N GLU A 98 -7.41 -51.10 -2.66
CA GLU A 98 -6.53 -50.71 -3.77
C GLU A 98 -6.95 -51.27 -5.13
N GLN A 99 -7.26 -50.37 -6.08
CA GLN A 99 -7.01 -50.60 -7.50
C GLN A 99 -6.39 -49.35 -8.14
N PRO A 100 -5.33 -49.49 -8.95
CA PRO A 100 -4.64 -48.36 -9.55
C PRO A 100 -5.47 -47.85 -10.73
N LYS A 101 -6.20 -46.75 -10.51
CA LYS A 101 -6.88 -46.03 -11.59
C LYS A 101 -6.10 -44.77 -11.95
N ASN A 102 -5.61 -44.80 -13.19
CA ASN A 102 -5.08 -43.73 -14.02
C ASN A 102 -5.13 -42.32 -13.43
N CYS A 103 -3.97 -41.67 -13.41
CA CYS A 103 -3.79 -40.25 -13.09
C CYS A 103 -4.73 -39.37 -13.93
N ASP A 104 -5.90 -39.02 -13.39
CA ASP A 104 -6.71 -37.92 -13.91
C ASP A 104 -5.87 -36.64 -13.80
N LEU A 105 -5.35 -36.21 -14.94
CA LEU A 105 -4.77 -34.89 -15.18
C LEU A 105 -5.67 -33.84 -14.53
N ALA A 106 -5.09 -32.99 -13.69
CA ALA A 106 -5.80 -31.85 -13.12
C ALA A 106 -6.51 -31.10 -14.25
N LYS A 107 -7.85 -31.12 -14.27
CA LYS A 107 -8.63 -30.42 -15.29
C LYS A 107 -8.25 -28.94 -15.22
N THR A 108 -7.58 -28.43 -16.25
CA THR A 108 -7.29 -27.00 -16.37
C THR A 108 -8.60 -26.24 -16.32
N LEU A 109 -8.77 -25.42 -15.28
CA LEU A 109 -9.95 -24.60 -15.10
C LEU A 109 -9.89 -23.42 -16.08
N ILE A 110 -11.04 -23.02 -16.61
CA ILE A 110 -11.15 -22.01 -17.65
C ILE A 110 -11.93 -20.82 -17.08
N ALA A 111 -11.44 -19.61 -17.29
CA ALA A 111 -12.15 -18.39 -16.92
C ALA A 111 -13.42 -18.21 -17.77
N GLY A 112 -14.45 -17.57 -17.22
CA GLY A 112 -15.75 -17.42 -17.88
C GLY A 112 -16.68 -18.64 -17.80
N VAL A 113 -16.21 -19.78 -17.29
CA VAL A 113 -17.03 -20.98 -17.08
C VAL A 113 -17.50 -21.07 -15.62
N LYS A 114 -18.77 -21.43 -15.42
CA LYS A 114 -19.34 -21.68 -14.09
C LYS A 114 -19.02 -23.08 -13.58
N TYR A 115 -18.53 -23.17 -12.36
CA TYR A 115 -18.21 -24.39 -11.64
C TYR A 115 -19.00 -24.47 -10.34
N GLU A 116 -19.83 -25.50 -10.16
CA GLU A 116 -20.69 -25.66 -8.96
C GLU A 116 -19.92 -25.67 -7.63
N ASN A 117 -18.68 -26.19 -7.63
CA ASN A 117 -17.79 -26.18 -6.46
C ASN A 117 -16.71 -25.08 -6.54
N GLY A 118 -16.95 -24.05 -7.35
CA GLY A 118 -16.04 -22.94 -7.56
C GLY A 118 -16.16 -21.85 -6.50
N LEU A 119 -15.37 -20.79 -6.68
CA LEU A 119 -15.36 -19.66 -5.76
C LEU A 119 -16.66 -18.83 -5.82
N ASN A 120 -17.11 -18.36 -4.65
CA ASN A 120 -18.18 -17.37 -4.52
C ASN A 120 -17.51 -16.08 -4.10
N ILE A 121 -17.63 -15.04 -4.92
CA ILE A 121 -16.95 -13.76 -4.71
C ILE A 121 -17.97 -12.66 -4.45
N LEU A 122 -17.69 -11.78 -3.49
CA LEU A 122 -18.42 -10.53 -3.31
C LEU A 122 -17.51 -9.35 -3.66
N GLU A 123 -17.92 -8.54 -4.63
CA GLU A 123 -17.44 -7.17 -4.77
C GLU A 123 -18.44 -6.25 -4.06
N ALA A 124 -18.07 -5.75 -2.89
CA ALA A 124 -19.05 -5.10 -2.01
C ALA A 124 -19.42 -3.66 -2.45
N LEU A 125 -18.53 -2.99 -3.18
CA LEU A 125 -18.68 -1.62 -3.70
C LEU A 125 -18.27 -1.58 -5.19
N SER A 126 -19.18 -1.97 -6.07
CA SER A 126 -18.88 -2.29 -7.47
C SER A 126 -18.83 -1.09 -8.43
N ALA A 127 -19.49 0.03 -8.13
CA ALA A 127 -19.67 1.15 -9.04
C ALA A 127 -20.15 0.71 -10.45
N SER A 128 -19.27 0.64 -11.45
CA SER A 128 -19.61 0.18 -12.80
C SER A 128 -19.67 -1.36 -12.96
N GLY A 129 -19.20 -2.11 -11.96
CA GLY A 129 -19.05 -3.57 -12.01
C GLY A 129 -17.80 -4.04 -12.74
N LEU A 130 -16.89 -3.14 -13.12
CA LEU A 130 -15.67 -3.46 -13.88
C LEU A 130 -14.87 -4.60 -13.24
N ARG A 131 -14.67 -4.57 -11.92
CA ARG A 131 -13.89 -5.58 -11.18
C ARG A 131 -14.56 -6.94 -11.26
N SER A 132 -15.86 -7.02 -10.96
CA SER A 132 -16.64 -8.26 -11.08
C SER A 132 -16.62 -8.85 -12.50
N ILE A 133 -16.72 -8.01 -13.52
CA ILE A 133 -16.67 -8.47 -14.92
C ILE A 133 -15.27 -9.01 -15.27
N ARG A 134 -14.22 -8.33 -14.83
CA ARG A 134 -12.85 -8.84 -14.97
C ARG A 134 -12.67 -10.15 -14.22
N TYR A 135 -13.18 -10.29 -13.00
CA TYR A 135 -13.14 -11.56 -12.28
C TYR A 135 -13.84 -12.67 -13.05
N ALA A 136 -15.04 -12.42 -13.58
CA ALA A 136 -15.76 -13.40 -14.37
C ALA A 136 -14.99 -13.86 -15.62
N LYS A 137 -14.31 -12.93 -16.30
CA LYS A 137 -13.62 -13.19 -17.57
C LYS A 137 -12.18 -13.68 -17.42
N GLU A 138 -11.51 -13.38 -16.31
CA GLU A 138 -10.07 -13.58 -16.16
C GLU A 138 -9.71 -14.54 -15.02
N VAL A 139 -10.61 -14.79 -14.06
CA VAL A 139 -10.37 -15.74 -12.96
C VAL A 139 -11.07 -17.07 -13.25
N PRO A 140 -10.34 -18.20 -13.33
CA PRO A 140 -10.93 -19.52 -13.53
C PRO A 140 -11.52 -20.10 -12.23
N GLY A 141 -12.35 -21.15 -12.35
CA GLY A 141 -12.83 -21.90 -11.19
C GLY A 141 -13.87 -21.16 -10.34
N LEU A 142 -14.67 -20.28 -10.95
CA LEU A 142 -15.70 -19.51 -10.26
C LEU A 142 -17.06 -20.21 -10.28
N ASN A 143 -17.83 -20.04 -9.21
CA ASN A 143 -19.23 -20.42 -9.14
C ASN A 143 -20.15 -19.21 -9.32
N SER A 144 -19.90 -18.13 -8.58
CA SER A 144 -20.72 -16.93 -8.63
C SER A 144 -19.96 -15.69 -8.15
N ILE A 145 -20.36 -14.53 -8.67
CA ILE A 145 -19.88 -13.21 -8.26
C ILE A 145 -21.09 -12.33 -7.96
N VAL A 146 -21.13 -11.72 -6.78
CA VAL A 146 -22.10 -10.69 -6.43
C VAL A 146 -21.44 -9.32 -6.58
N ALA A 147 -21.94 -8.52 -7.52
CA ALA A 147 -21.53 -7.15 -7.75
C ALA A 147 -22.52 -6.20 -7.06
N ASN A 148 -22.15 -5.66 -5.89
CA ASN A 148 -23.05 -4.87 -5.05
C ASN A 148 -22.74 -3.37 -5.12
N ASP A 149 -23.78 -2.55 -5.18
CA ASP A 149 -23.65 -1.11 -4.93
C ASP A 149 -24.90 -0.55 -4.22
N ILE A 150 -24.73 0.53 -3.46
CA ILE A 150 -25.83 1.24 -2.79
C ILE A 150 -26.56 2.19 -3.73
N SER A 151 -25.92 2.61 -4.82
CA SER A 151 -26.52 3.52 -5.80
C SER A 151 -27.31 2.75 -6.85
N GLU A 152 -28.60 3.03 -6.98
CA GLU A 152 -29.45 2.45 -8.04
C GLU A 152 -28.91 2.73 -9.45
N ALA A 153 -28.33 3.92 -9.68
CA ALA A 153 -27.68 4.27 -10.94
C ALA A 153 -26.45 3.39 -11.22
N ALA A 154 -25.64 3.13 -10.19
CA ALA A 154 -24.52 2.19 -10.28
C ALA A 154 -25.01 0.77 -10.60
N VAL A 155 -26.04 0.28 -9.91
CA VAL A 155 -26.61 -1.05 -10.18
C VAL A 155 -27.19 -1.18 -11.59
N THR A 156 -27.81 -0.11 -12.11
CA THR A 156 -28.25 -0.07 -13.50
C THR A 156 -27.07 -0.18 -14.46
N SER A 157 -25.96 0.51 -14.18
CA SER A 157 -24.71 0.39 -14.94
C SER A 157 -24.11 -1.02 -14.84
N ILE A 158 -24.11 -1.64 -13.65
CA ILE A 158 -23.64 -3.02 -13.43
C ILE A 158 -24.45 -3.97 -14.32
N ARG A 159 -25.79 -3.91 -14.30
CA ARG A 159 -26.63 -4.78 -15.13
C ARG A 159 -26.36 -4.62 -16.62
N ALA A 160 -26.25 -3.38 -17.10
CA ALA A 160 -25.92 -3.10 -18.49
C ALA A 160 -24.55 -3.67 -18.88
N ASN A 161 -23.55 -3.52 -18.02
CA ASN A 161 -22.20 -4.03 -18.29
C ASN A 161 -22.11 -5.56 -18.18
N ILE A 162 -22.84 -6.20 -17.26
CA ILE A 162 -22.94 -7.67 -17.20
C ILE A 162 -23.51 -8.22 -18.52
N ALA A 163 -24.59 -7.60 -19.03
CA ALA A 163 -25.19 -8.00 -20.30
C ALA A 163 -24.25 -7.75 -21.49
N HIS A 164 -23.59 -6.59 -21.56
CA HIS A 164 -22.63 -6.25 -22.62
C HIS A 164 -21.46 -7.23 -22.70
N ASN A 165 -21.03 -7.77 -21.55
CA ASN A 165 -19.89 -8.68 -21.48
C ASN A 165 -20.24 -10.16 -21.55
N ASP A 166 -21.54 -10.50 -21.64
CA ASP A 166 -22.07 -11.87 -21.64
C ASP A 166 -21.60 -12.70 -20.43
N VAL A 167 -21.75 -12.14 -19.22
CA VAL A 167 -21.35 -12.80 -17.96
C VAL A 167 -22.51 -12.99 -16.97
N ASN A 168 -23.75 -12.96 -17.45
CA ASN A 168 -24.98 -13.09 -16.64
C ASN A 168 -25.05 -14.41 -15.86
N HIS A 169 -24.42 -15.47 -16.35
CA HIS A 169 -24.39 -16.79 -15.70
C HIS A 169 -23.45 -16.83 -14.49
N LEU A 170 -22.51 -15.90 -14.38
CA LEU A 170 -21.53 -15.81 -13.29
C LEU A 170 -21.78 -14.61 -12.37
N VAL A 171 -22.14 -13.46 -12.92
CA VAL A 171 -22.21 -12.19 -12.19
C VAL A 171 -23.66 -11.79 -11.96
N THR A 172 -24.01 -11.51 -10.70
CA THR A 172 -25.32 -10.99 -10.30
C THR A 172 -25.17 -9.60 -9.70
N ALA A 173 -25.97 -8.65 -10.20
CA ALA A 173 -26.03 -7.30 -9.65
C ALA A 173 -26.89 -7.25 -8.37
N SER A 174 -26.40 -6.59 -7.32
CA SER A 174 -27.11 -6.39 -6.05
C SER A 174 -27.26 -4.90 -5.74
N HIS A 175 -28.46 -4.49 -5.31
CA HIS A 175 -28.76 -3.15 -4.82
C HIS A 175 -29.01 -3.19 -3.32
N SER A 176 -27.96 -2.97 -2.54
CA SER A 176 -28.04 -3.00 -1.09
C SER A 176 -26.85 -2.26 -0.47
N ASP A 177 -27.02 -1.86 0.78
CA ASP A 177 -25.89 -1.50 1.63
C ASP A 177 -24.92 -2.69 1.75
N ALA A 178 -23.63 -2.43 1.61
CA ALA A 178 -22.57 -3.45 1.62
C ALA A 178 -22.52 -4.23 2.94
N VAL A 179 -22.71 -3.55 4.08
CA VAL A 179 -22.72 -4.17 5.41
C VAL A 179 -23.91 -5.12 5.53
N LEU A 180 -25.08 -4.72 5.02
CA LEU A 180 -26.27 -5.56 5.03
C LEU A 180 -26.09 -6.84 4.20
N VAL A 181 -25.56 -6.74 2.99
CA VAL A 181 -25.27 -7.92 2.14
C VAL A 181 -24.33 -8.87 2.86
N MET A 182 -23.24 -8.35 3.44
CA MET A 182 -22.28 -9.18 4.15
C MET A 182 -22.92 -9.88 5.38
N TYR A 183 -23.77 -9.18 6.14
CA TYR A 183 -24.46 -9.80 7.28
C TYR A 183 -25.47 -10.89 6.88
N GLN A 184 -26.13 -10.75 5.74
CA GLN A 184 -27.00 -11.79 5.19
C GLN A 184 -26.23 -13.08 4.88
N HIS A 185 -24.93 -12.99 4.57
CA HIS A 185 -24.05 -14.10 4.20
C HIS A 185 -23.13 -14.57 5.35
N ARG A 186 -23.50 -14.31 6.61
CA ARG A 186 -22.70 -14.77 7.78
C ARG A 186 -22.83 -16.26 8.09
N ARG A 187 -23.91 -16.89 7.63
CA ARG A 187 -24.20 -18.32 7.83
C ARG A 187 -23.15 -19.15 7.11
N TYR A 188 -22.68 -20.21 7.75
CA TYR A 188 -21.52 -20.97 7.29
C TYR A 188 -21.61 -21.42 5.81
N GLN A 189 -22.79 -21.83 5.35
CA GLN A 189 -23.04 -22.31 3.99
C GLN A 189 -23.12 -21.19 2.94
N ASP A 190 -23.44 -19.96 3.37
CA ASP A 190 -23.69 -18.82 2.50
C ASP A 190 -22.48 -17.89 2.39
N ARG A 191 -21.38 -18.19 3.10
CA ARG A 191 -20.18 -17.36 3.15
C ARG A 191 -19.49 -17.29 1.79
N PHE A 192 -18.88 -16.14 1.52
CA PHE A 192 -18.07 -15.91 0.33
C PHE A 192 -16.67 -16.49 0.51
N HIS A 193 -16.13 -17.08 -0.54
CA HIS A 193 -14.73 -17.54 -0.59
C HIS A 193 -13.76 -16.37 -0.75
N ALA A 194 -14.19 -15.30 -1.43
CA ALA A 194 -13.44 -14.06 -1.55
C ALA A 194 -14.36 -12.85 -1.36
N VAL A 195 -13.89 -11.84 -0.62
CA VAL A 195 -14.59 -10.56 -0.47
C VAL A 195 -13.63 -9.43 -0.84
N ASP A 196 -14.05 -8.55 -1.74
CA ASP A 196 -13.31 -7.35 -2.11
C ASP A 196 -13.99 -6.09 -1.57
N LEU A 197 -13.25 -5.38 -0.73
CA LEU A 197 -13.59 -4.07 -0.20
C LEU A 197 -12.70 -3.00 -0.84
N ASP A 198 -13.27 -2.21 -1.75
CA ASP A 198 -12.57 -1.09 -2.42
C ASP A 198 -13.28 0.26 -2.17
N PRO A 199 -13.48 0.69 -0.91
CA PRO A 199 -14.15 1.95 -0.63
C PRO A 199 -13.23 3.15 -0.84
N TYR A 200 -13.83 4.32 -1.03
CA TYR A 200 -13.10 5.57 -0.90
C TYR A 200 -12.81 5.92 0.55
N GLY A 201 -11.57 6.25 0.82
CA GLY A 201 -11.12 6.60 2.15
C GLY A 201 -10.97 5.35 3.00
N CYS A 202 -11.81 5.23 4.03
CA CYS A 202 -11.59 4.32 5.14
C CYS A 202 -12.49 3.07 5.05
N PRO A 203 -11.91 1.85 5.11
CA PRO A 203 -12.69 0.61 5.07
C PRO A 203 -13.25 0.14 6.42
N SER A 204 -12.90 0.78 7.53
CA SER A 204 -13.13 0.21 8.88
C SER A 204 -14.58 -0.13 9.20
N HIS A 205 -15.54 0.66 8.73
CA HIS A 205 -16.98 0.45 8.93
C HIS A 205 -17.51 -0.83 8.27
N PHE A 206 -16.79 -1.35 7.26
CA PHE A 206 -17.16 -2.58 6.55
C PHE A 206 -16.49 -3.83 7.15
N LEU A 207 -15.39 -3.65 7.90
CA LEU A 207 -14.54 -4.76 8.33
C LEU A 207 -15.26 -5.74 9.26
N ASP A 208 -16.11 -5.25 10.15
CA ASP A 208 -16.81 -6.11 11.11
C ASP A 208 -17.72 -7.16 10.42
N ALA A 209 -18.45 -6.75 9.38
CA ALA A 209 -19.28 -7.66 8.59
C ALA A 209 -18.43 -8.51 7.63
N ALA A 210 -17.38 -7.93 7.05
CA ALA A 210 -16.51 -8.64 6.10
C ALA A 210 -15.78 -9.83 6.75
N VAL A 211 -15.22 -9.66 7.94
CA VAL A 211 -14.55 -10.76 8.65
C VAL A 211 -15.51 -11.86 9.09
N GLN A 212 -16.83 -11.65 9.04
CA GLN A 212 -17.84 -12.65 9.37
C GLN A 212 -18.38 -13.39 8.14
N CYS A 213 -18.49 -12.70 6.99
CA CYS A 213 -19.04 -13.26 5.76
C CYS A 213 -18.01 -14.00 4.88
N VAL A 214 -16.71 -13.80 5.13
CA VAL A 214 -15.65 -14.59 4.49
C VAL A 214 -15.65 -16.01 5.08
N SER A 215 -15.54 -17.03 4.23
CA SER A 215 -15.47 -18.44 4.65
C SER A 215 -14.17 -18.76 5.40
N ASP A 216 -14.11 -19.93 6.05
CA ASP A 216 -12.87 -20.35 6.72
C ASP A 216 -11.80 -20.69 5.68
N GLY A 217 -10.62 -20.07 5.78
CA GLY A 217 -9.59 -20.12 4.74
C GLY A 217 -9.90 -19.25 3.51
N GLY A 218 -10.99 -18.50 3.53
CA GLY A 218 -11.34 -17.52 2.51
C GLY A 218 -10.40 -16.31 2.52
N ILE A 219 -10.44 -15.52 1.45
CA ILE A 219 -9.60 -14.34 1.25
C ILE A 219 -10.41 -13.04 1.37
N LEU A 220 -9.86 -12.06 2.07
CA LEU A 220 -10.36 -10.70 2.14
C LEU A 220 -9.34 -9.76 1.48
N LEU A 221 -9.81 -8.99 0.52
CA LEU A 221 -9.01 -8.01 -0.18
C LEU A 221 -9.51 -6.62 0.24
N VAL A 222 -8.64 -5.77 0.79
CA VAL A 222 -9.03 -4.45 1.32
C VAL A 222 -8.16 -3.35 0.75
N THR A 223 -8.78 -2.38 0.06
CA THR A 223 -8.15 -1.12 -0.33
C THR A 223 -8.46 -0.04 0.71
N CYS A 224 -7.49 0.82 0.97
CA CYS A 224 -7.69 2.04 1.73
C CYS A 224 -7.00 3.22 1.05
N THR A 225 -7.74 4.31 0.84
CA THR A 225 -7.20 5.55 0.24
C THR A 225 -7.06 6.69 1.25
N ASP A 226 -7.29 6.44 2.54
CA ASP A 226 -7.21 7.43 3.62
C ASP A 226 -5.77 7.67 4.10
N MET A 227 -4.85 7.86 3.16
CA MET A 227 -3.41 7.97 3.44
C MET A 227 -3.06 9.21 4.26
N ALA A 228 -3.83 10.29 4.17
CA ALA A 228 -3.59 11.48 4.98
C ALA A 228 -3.73 11.18 6.48
N VAL A 229 -4.75 10.41 6.86
CA VAL A 229 -4.98 9.97 8.24
C VAL A 229 -3.90 8.96 8.64
N LEU A 230 -3.69 7.93 7.83
CA LEU A 230 -2.76 6.84 8.16
C LEU A 230 -1.28 7.27 8.20
N CYS A 231 -0.90 8.32 7.48
CA CYS A 231 0.47 8.84 7.44
C CYS A 231 0.77 9.93 8.49
N GLY A 232 -0.08 10.08 9.51
CA GLY A 232 0.24 10.89 10.68
C GLY A 232 -0.17 12.36 10.62
N ASN A 233 -1.07 12.77 9.71
CA ASN A 233 -1.56 14.15 9.69
C ASN A 233 -2.61 14.41 10.78
N THR A 234 -3.46 13.42 11.07
CA THR A 234 -4.59 13.53 12.00
C THR A 234 -4.66 12.27 12.89
N PRO A 235 -3.76 12.14 13.88
CA PRO A 235 -3.65 10.95 14.72
C PRO A 235 -4.94 10.64 15.51
N GLU A 236 -5.69 11.65 15.93
CA GLU A 236 -6.99 11.50 16.59
C GLU A 236 -8.04 10.87 15.65
N THR A 237 -8.03 11.25 14.38
CA THR A 237 -8.89 10.63 13.36
C THR A 237 -8.43 9.20 13.06
N CYS A 238 -7.12 8.95 13.06
CA CYS A 238 -6.57 7.60 12.88
C CYS A 238 -7.04 6.66 14.01
N TYR A 239 -7.00 7.14 15.26
CA TYR A 239 -7.47 6.37 16.41
C TYR A 239 -8.97 6.07 16.31
N SER A 240 -9.80 7.08 16.00
CA SER A 240 -11.24 6.90 15.87
C SER A 240 -11.63 5.91 14.77
N LYS A 241 -10.90 5.90 13.64
CA LYS A 241 -11.22 5.05 12.49
C LYS A 241 -10.61 3.66 12.56
N TYR A 242 -9.38 3.53 13.07
CA TYR A 242 -8.57 2.30 12.97
C TYR A 242 -8.19 1.70 14.33
N GLY A 243 -8.47 2.38 15.44
CA GLY A 243 -8.05 1.95 16.78
C GLY A 243 -6.53 2.02 16.98
N SER A 244 -5.84 2.89 16.25
CA SER A 244 -4.38 3.05 16.28
C SER A 244 -3.94 4.49 16.06
N ILE A 245 -2.78 4.85 16.60
CA ILE A 245 -2.19 6.19 16.46
C ILE A 245 -1.11 6.17 15.39
N SER A 246 -1.38 6.80 14.25
CA SER A 246 -0.39 7.04 13.20
C SER A 246 0.70 8.03 13.63
N LEU A 247 1.94 7.78 13.21
CA LEU A 247 3.06 8.71 13.40
C LEU A 247 3.52 9.30 12.08
N LYS A 248 3.99 10.55 12.14
CA LYS A 248 4.61 11.21 10.99
C LYS A 248 6.09 10.84 10.93
N ASN A 249 6.44 9.99 9.97
CA ASN A 249 7.81 9.59 9.67
C ASN A 249 7.95 9.20 8.19
N LYS A 250 9.17 8.86 7.75
CA LYS A 250 9.44 8.45 6.35
C LYS A 250 8.94 7.05 6.00
N ALA A 251 8.64 6.23 7.02
CA ALA A 251 8.03 4.92 6.92
C ALA A 251 6.50 4.96 7.00
N CYS A 252 5.87 6.12 6.82
CA CYS A 252 4.43 6.31 7.02
C CYS A 252 3.57 5.40 6.12
N HIS A 253 4.02 5.11 4.90
CA HIS A 253 3.33 4.19 3.98
C HIS A 253 3.34 2.74 4.47
N GLU A 254 4.48 2.26 5.00
CA GLU A 254 4.53 0.94 5.63
C GLU A 254 3.74 0.92 6.95
N MET A 255 3.84 1.99 7.75
CA MET A 255 3.05 2.13 8.97
C MET A 255 1.54 2.10 8.67
N ALA A 256 1.10 2.69 7.56
CA ALA A 256 -0.28 2.64 7.10
C ALA A 256 -0.75 1.21 6.81
N LEU A 257 0.06 0.40 6.11
CA LEU A 257 -0.20 -1.02 5.90
C LEU A 257 -0.34 -1.76 7.23
N ARG A 258 0.57 -1.49 8.17
CA ARG A 258 0.60 -2.14 9.49
C ARG A 258 -0.59 -1.74 10.37
N ILE A 259 -1.05 -0.49 10.28
CA ILE A 259 -2.29 -0.03 10.95
C ILE A 259 -3.51 -0.72 10.34
N LEU A 260 -3.59 -0.82 9.02
CA LEU A 260 -4.72 -1.49 8.36
C LEU A 260 -4.80 -2.97 8.76
N LEU A 261 -3.67 -3.70 8.76
CA LEU A 261 -3.62 -5.09 9.20
C LEU A 261 -4.03 -5.25 10.67
N GLN A 262 -3.54 -4.38 11.56
CA GLN A 262 -3.97 -4.37 12.96
C GLN A 262 -5.47 -4.11 13.09
N CYS A 263 -6.03 -3.20 12.29
CA CYS A 263 -7.45 -2.91 12.28
C CYS A 263 -8.27 -4.16 11.86
N ILE A 264 -7.89 -4.83 10.77
CA ILE A 264 -8.59 -6.04 10.31
C ILE A 264 -8.48 -7.18 11.34
N GLU A 265 -7.27 -7.44 11.86
CA GLU A 265 -7.04 -8.45 12.90
C GLU A 265 -7.88 -8.18 14.15
N SER A 266 -8.01 -6.92 14.58
CA SER A 266 -8.81 -6.56 15.75
C SER A 266 -10.30 -6.84 15.56
N HIS A 267 -10.83 -6.71 14.35
CA HIS A 267 -12.21 -7.09 14.02
C HIS A 267 -12.36 -8.62 14.00
N ALA A 268 -11.43 -9.33 13.36
CA ALA A 268 -11.45 -10.79 13.28
C ALA A 268 -11.40 -11.46 14.67
N ASN A 269 -10.52 -10.98 15.55
CA ASN A 269 -10.31 -11.57 16.89
C ASN A 269 -11.57 -11.59 17.75
N ARG A 270 -12.50 -10.63 17.59
CA ARG A 270 -13.79 -10.60 18.33
C ARG A 270 -14.64 -11.83 18.05
N TYR A 271 -14.41 -12.50 16.93
CA TYR A 271 -15.16 -13.65 16.46
C TYR A 271 -14.34 -14.95 16.53
N SER A 272 -13.25 -14.98 17.31
CA SER A 272 -12.29 -16.11 17.34
C SER A 272 -11.69 -16.44 15.96
N ARG A 273 -11.53 -15.39 15.14
CA ARG A 273 -10.90 -15.47 13.82
C ARG A 273 -9.60 -14.68 13.81
N TYR A 274 -8.68 -15.07 12.95
CA TYR A 274 -7.39 -14.39 12.79
C TYR A 274 -7.06 -14.25 11.31
N ILE A 275 -6.22 -13.26 11.00
CA ILE A 275 -5.76 -13.02 9.65
C ILE A 275 -4.36 -13.59 9.40
N VAL A 276 -4.12 -13.97 8.16
CA VAL A 276 -2.78 -14.27 7.61
C VAL A 276 -2.56 -13.35 6.41
N PRO A 277 -1.68 -12.33 6.53
CA PRO A 277 -1.35 -11.46 5.40
C PRO A 277 -0.64 -12.25 4.29
N LEU A 278 -1.20 -12.23 3.08
CA LEU A 278 -0.59 -12.83 1.89
C LEU A 278 0.29 -11.81 1.16
N LEU A 279 -0.25 -10.61 0.94
CA LEU A 279 0.40 -9.54 0.20
C LEU A 279 -0.13 -8.19 0.71
N SER A 280 0.74 -7.20 0.83
CA SER A 280 0.41 -5.86 1.32
C SER A 280 1.15 -4.85 0.45
N VAL A 281 0.47 -3.94 -0.24
CA VAL A 281 1.09 -3.06 -1.23
C VAL A 281 0.70 -1.61 -0.96
N SER A 282 1.71 -0.75 -0.82
CA SER A 282 1.54 0.69 -0.94
C SER A 282 1.78 1.12 -2.39
N ALA A 283 0.75 1.65 -3.05
CA ALA A 283 0.82 2.02 -4.46
C ALA A 283 0.13 3.37 -4.70
N ASP A 284 0.84 4.29 -5.37
CA ASP A 284 0.35 5.62 -5.72
C ASP A 284 -0.16 6.43 -4.51
N PHE A 285 -1.46 6.34 -4.24
CA PHE A 285 -2.20 7.09 -3.22
C PHE A 285 -3.05 6.20 -2.32
N TYR A 286 -2.93 4.87 -2.45
CA TYR A 286 -3.68 3.91 -1.68
C TYR A 286 -2.76 2.81 -1.14
N ILE A 287 -3.29 2.09 -0.17
CA ILE A 287 -2.74 0.82 0.29
C ILE A 287 -3.74 -0.28 -0.01
N ARG A 288 -3.23 -1.49 -0.30
CA ARG A 288 -4.01 -2.67 -0.62
C ARG A 288 -3.46 -3.86 0.15
N VAL A 289 -4.30 -4.57 0.89
CA VAL A 289 -3.91 -5.77 1.62
C VAL A 289 -4.77 -6.96 1.21
N PHE A 290 -4.15 -8.11 1.11
CA PHE A 290 -4.77 -9.40 0.80
C PHE A 290 -4.51 -10.31 1.99
N VAL A 291 -5.57 -10.75 2.67
CA VAL A 291 -5.44 -11.53 3.90
C VAL A 291 -6.33 -12.77 3.84
N LYS A 292 -5.82 -13.93 4.26
CA LYS A 292 -6.69 -15.09 4.53
C LYS A 292 -7.28 -14.98 5.92
N ILE A 293 -8.52 -15.44 6.10
CA ILE A 293 -9.21 -15.43 7.38
C ILE A 293 -9.49 -16.86 7.82
N TYR A 294 -9.04 -17.20 9.03
CA TYR A 294 -9.21 -18.53 9.62
C TYR A 294 -9.87 -18.42 10.99
N THR A 295 -10.47 -19.51 11.45
CA THR A 295 -11.17 -19.62 12.73
C THR A 295 -10.33 -20.45 13.70
N SER A 296 -9.80 -19.82 14.74
CA SER A 296 -9.12 -20.53 15.83
C SER A 296 -8.95 -19.62 17.04
N ALA A 297 -9.73 -19.88 18.09
CA ALA A 297 -9.62 -19.16 19.35
C ALA A 297 -8.22 -19.28 20.00
N ALA A 298 -7.49 -20.37 19.73
CA ALA A 298 -6.14 -20.57 20.23
C ALA A 298 -5.14 -19.62 19.55
N ILE A 299 -5.20 -19.51 18.22
CA ILE A 299 -4.28 -18.66 17.44
C ILE A 299 -4.59 -17.17 17.65
N CYS A 300 -5.86 -16.80 17.88
CA CYS A 300 -6.22 -15.42 18.23
C CYS A 300 -5.46 -14.89 19.46
N LYS A 301 -5.09 -15.76 20.42
CA LYS A 301 -4.28 -15.37 21.58
C LYS A 301 -2.87 -14.94 21.18
N GLU A 302 -2.35 -15.40 20.06
CA GLU A 302 -1.06 -14.98 19.52
C GLU A 302 -1.11 -13.57 18.91
N SER A 303 -2.29 -12.99 18.70
CA SER A 303 -2.44 -11.68 18.09
C SER A 303 -1.68 -10.57 18.83
N ILE A 304 -1.66 -10.60 20.17
CA ILE A 304 -0.91 -9.62 20.97
C ILE A 304 0.60 -9.63 20.69
N SER A 305 1.15 -10.75 20.22
CA SER A 305 2.57 -10.87 19.85
C SER A 305 2.88 -10.30 18.48
N LYS A 306 1.86 -10.13 17.65
CA LYS A 306 1.93 -9.53 16.31
C LYS A 306 1.65 -8.02 16.31
N LEU A 307 1.42 -7.43 17.49
CA LEU A 307 1.12 -6.02 17.65
C LEU A 307 2.22 -5.32 18.44
N SER A 308 2.51 -4.06 18.11
CA SER A 308 3.49 -3.26 18.85
C SER A 308 3.13 -1.78 18.89
N TYR A 309 3.47 -1.13 20.00
CA TYR A 309 3.60 0.33 20.05
C TYR A 309 4.92 0.76 19.43
N VAL A 310 4.95 1.96 18.87
CA VAL A 310 6.16 2.58 18.28
C VAL A 310 6.54 3.80 19.09
N TYR A 311 7.73 3.78 19.68
CA TYR A 311 8.37 4.94 20.29
C TYR A 311 9.23 5.62 19.24
N GLN A 312 8.87 6.85 18.86
CA GLN A 312 9.63 7.65 17.88
C GLN A 312 10.23 8.88 18.56
N CYS A 313 11.55 9.03 18.52
CA CYS A 313 12.23 10.22 19.04
C CYS A 313 11.81 11.48 18.26
N VAL A 314 11.48 12.57 18.96
CA VAL A 314 11.08 13.83 18.31
C VAL A 314 12.23 14.60 17.67
N GLY A 315 13.47 14.29 18.08
CA GLY A 315 14.68 14.94 17.56
C GLY A 315 15.26 14.19 16.37
N CYS A 316 15.71 12.96 16.61
CA CYS A 316 16.45 12.18 15.62
C CYS A 316 15.61 11.12 14.87
N GLU A 317 14.31 11.05 15.16
CA GLU A 317 13.35 10.14 14.51
C GLU A 317 13.67 8.65 14.67
N THR A 318 14.59 8.27 15.57
CA THR A 318 14.82 6.87 15.95
C THR A 318 13.51 6.24 16.42
N MET A 319 13.21 5.07 15.87
CA MET A 319 12.03 4.26 16.16
C MET A 319 12.43 3.02 16.95
N THR A 320 11.66 2.70 17.99
CA THR A 320 11.81 1.48 18.80
C THR A 320 10.42 0.88 19.03
N LEU A 321 10.27 -0.42 18.79
CA LEU A 321 8.99 -1.10 18.96
C LEU A 321 8.90 -1.75 20.34
N GLN A 322 7.73 -1.62 20.97
CA GLN A 322 7.34 -2.36 22.17
C GLN A 322 6.21 -3.33 21.80
N PRO A 323 6.46 -4.65 21.75
CA PRO A 323 5.40 -5.63 21.59
C PRO A 323 4.32 -5.51 22.66
N LEU A 324 3.07 -5.82 22.32
CA LEU A 324 1.98 -5.87 23.30
C LEU A 324 2.01 -7.16 24.14
N GLY A 325 2.53 -8.24 23.56
CA GLY A 325 2.74 -9.52 24.23
C GLY A 325 3.89 -10.29 23.60
N LEU A 326 4.38 -11.33 24.29
CA LEU A 326 5.35 -12.27 23.77
C LEU A 326 4.75 -13.69 23.79
N CYS A 327 5.16 -14.49 22.81
CA CYS A 327 4.70 -15.86 22.61
C CYS A 327 5.90 -16.80 22.74
N ASN A 328 6.01 -17.47 23.89
CA ASN A 328 7.10 -18.41 24.15
C ASN A 328 6.60 -19.84 23.91
N LYS A 329 7.16 -20.51 22.89
CA LYS A 329 6.91 -21.94 22.65
C LYS A 329 7.74 -22.76 23.63
N ILE A 330 7.09 -23.43 24.56
CA ILE A 330 7.74 -24.31 25.57
C ILE A 330 7.98 -25.71 24.98
N GLY A 331 7.32 -26.05 23.87
CA GLY A 331 7.52 -27.29 23.13
C GLY A 331 6.90 -27.26 21.73
N PRO A 332 6.90 -28.39 21.00
CA PRO A 332 6.46 -28.45 19.60
C PRO A 332 4.93 -28.40 19.42
N LYS A 333 4.15 -28.60 20.49
CA LYS A 333 2.68 -28.62 20.41
C LYS A 333 2.08 -27.22 20.62
N PRO A 334 1.01 -26.84 19.89
CA PRO A 334 0.32 -25.55 20.06
C PRO A 334 -0.24 -25.31 21.47
N SER A 335 -0.56 -26.39 22.19
CA SER A 335 -1.05 -26.33 23.58
C SER A 335 0.04 -25.95 24.60
N GLN A 336 1.30 -25.85 24.18
CA GLN A 336 2.46 -25.54 25.03
C GLN A 336 3.01 -24.14 24.77
N THR A 337 2.13 -23.23 24.35
CA THR A 337 2.46 -21.81 24.14
C THR A 337 2.14 -21.02 25.41
N LYS A 338 3.14 -20.32 25.97
CA LYS A 338 2.95 -19.41 27.10
C LYS A 338 3.00 -17.97 26.62
N PHE A 339 1.92 -17.24 26.88
CA PHE A 339 1.84 -15.81 26.63
C PHE A 339 2.39 -15.06 27.84
N VAL A 340 3.33 -14.14 27.61
CA VAL A 340 3.92 -13.31 28.66
C VAL A 340 3.88 -11.83 28.27
N LEU A 341 3.78 -10.96 29.27
CA LEU A 341 3.85 -9.53 29.07
C LEU A 341 5.32 -9.10 28.97
N PRO A 342 5.71 -8.33 27.94
CA PRO A 342 7.07 -7.80 27.85
C PRO A 342 7.29 -6.71 28.90
N HIS A 343 8.51 -6.63 29.43
CA HIS A 343 8.94 -5.48 30.22
C HIS A 343 9.03 -4.24 29.34
N GLY A 344 8.72 -3.06 29.89
CA GLY A 344 8.78 -1.80 29.17
C GLY A 344 8.75 -0.58 30.10
N PRO A 345 8.92 0.63 29.55
CA PRO A 345 9.15 0.93 28.12
C PRO A 345 10.53 0.45 27.61
N PRO A 346 10.72 0.25 26.29
CA PRO A 346 11.99 -0.22 25.73
C PRO A 346 12.99 0.93 25.53
N VAL A 347 12.62 2.13 25.94
CA VAL A 347 13.38 3.37 25.82
C VAL A 347 13.35 4.11 27.15
N ASP A 348 14.40 4.85 27.42
CA ASP A 348 14.44 5.78 28.56
C ASP A 348 13.60 7.06 28.27
N VAL A 349 13.43 7.91 29.28
CA VAL A 349 12.74 9.20 29.20
C VAL A 349 13.30 10.07 28.07
N LEU A 350 14.62 10.04 27.89
CA LEU A 350 15.33 10.77 26.84
C LEU A 350 16.00 9.81 25.86
N CYS A 351 16.02 10.18 24.58
CA CYS A 351 16.65 9.39 23.54
C CYS A 351 18.16 9.27 23.77
N GLN A 352 18.65 8.04 23.81
CA GLN A 352 20.08 7.74 23.95
C GLN A 352 20.95 8.32 22.82
N HIS A 353 20.38 8.74 21.70
CA HIS A 353 21.12 9.30 20.56
C HIS A 353 21.20 10.83 20.59
N CYS A 354 20.10 11.53 20.85
CA CYS A 354 20.05 13.00 20.78
C CYS A 354 19.46 13.71 22.01
N GLY A 355 19.12 12.98 23.08
CA GLY A 355 18.61 13.55 24.33
C GLY A 355 17.18 14.11 24.28
N HIS A 356 16.45 13.92 23.18
CA HIS A 356 15.07 14.39 23.06
C HIS A 356 14.04 13.34 23.50
N LYS A 357 12.83 13.77 23.85
CA LYS A 357 11.71 12.89 24.26
C LYS A 357 11.20 12.02 23.09
N HIS A 358 10.38 11.03 23.42
CA HIS A 358 9.72 10.15 22.46
C HIS A 358 8.23 10.47 22.33
N ARG A 359 7.69 10.31 21.12
CA ARG A 359 6.24 10.17 20.86
C ARG A 359 5.90 8.70 20.80
N ILE A 360 4.66 8.36 21.13
CA ILE A 360 4.13 6.99 21.08
C ILE A 360 3.07 6.93 20.00
N GLY A 361 3.15 5.91 19.15
CA GLY A 361 2.13 5.56 18.17
C GLY A 361 1.79 4.07 18.22
N GLY A 362 0.81 3.65 17.43
CA GLY A 362 0.28 2.29 17.41
C GLY A 362 -1.00 2.08 18.24
N PRO A 363 -1.37 0.81 18.52
CA PRO A 363 -0.64 -0.39 18.14
C PRO A 363 -0.63 -0.59 16.61
N ILE A 364 0.49 -1.03 16.06
CA ILE A 364 0.62 -1.42 14.65
C ILE A 364 0.88 -2.92 14.55
N TRP A 365 0.58 -3.52 13.41
CA TRP A 365 1.03 -4.87 13.08
C TRP A 365 2.56 -4.93 12.96
N SER A 366 3.23 -5.65 13.84
CA SER A 366 4.69 -5.85 13.85
C SER A 366 5.12 -7.17 13.22
N GLY A 367 4.17 -8.06 12.89
CA GLY A 367 4.45 -9.29 12.17
C GLY A 367 4.79 -9.09 10.68
N PRO A 368 4.99 -10.20 9.94
CA PRO A 368 5.18 -10.22 8.49
C PRO A 368 4.06 -9.50 7.73
N LEU A 369 4.40 -8.77 6.68
CA LEU A 369 3.44 -8.09 5.80
C LEU A 369 2.96 -8.98 4.65
N HIS A 370 3.75 -10.01 4.34
CA HIS A 370 3.56 -10.88 3.20
C HIS A 370 3.81 -12.34 3.59
N ASP A 371 3.18 -13.25 2.86
CA ASP A 371 3.55 -14.65 2.82
C ASP A 371 4.56 -14.83 1.68
N THR A 372 5.80 -15.21 2.01
CA THR A 372 6.90 -15.27 1.03
C THR A 372 6.68 -16.34 -0.02
N ASP A 373 6.10 -17.49 0.35
CA ASP A 373 5.77 -18.55 -0.60
C ASP A 373 4.71 -18.06 -1.58
N PHE A 374 3.65 -17.44 -1.06
CA PHE A 374 2.59 -16.87 -1.88
C PHE A 374 3.12 -15.82 -2.87
N VAL A 375 4.01 -14.92 -2.43
CA VAL A 375 4.61 -13.90 -3.32
C VAL A 375 5.46 -14.52 -4.42
N VAL A 376 6.24 -15.56 -4.11
CA VAL A 376 7.04 -16.28 -5.13
C VAL A 376 6.13 -16.96 -6.15
N ARG A 377 5.11 -17.70 -5.70
CA ARG A 377 4.14 -18.35 -6.59
C ARG A 377 3.38 -17.34 -7.44
N LEU A 378 2.96 -16.21 -6.86
CA LEU A 378 2.30 -15.12 -7.58
C LEU A 378 3.22 -14.52 -8.64
N SER A 379 4.50 -14.29 -8.31
CA SER A 379 5.49 -13.80 -9.24
C SER A 379 5.64 -14.74 -10.43
N THR A 380 5.76 -16.05 -10.20
CA THR A 380 5.82 -17.05 -11.29
C THR A 380 4.55 -17.04 -12.15
N HIS A 381 3.38 -16.96 -11.51
CA HIS A 381 2.09 -16.99 -12.22
C HIS A 381 1.92 -15.80 -13.18
N ILE A 382 2.29 -14.58 -12.77
CA ILE A 382 2.07 -13.38 -13.59
C ILE A 382 2.91 -13.34 -14.87
N HIS A 383 4.07 -14.03 -14.92
CA HIS A 383 4.90 -14.08 -16.14
C HIS A 383 4.19 -14.75 -17.33
N THR A 384 3.21 -15.60 -17.05
CA THR A 384 2.41 -16.28 -18.09
C THR A 384 1.14 -15.51 -18.47
N SER A 385 0.86 -14.42 -17.77
CA SER A 385 -0.38 -13.65 -17.90
C SER A 385 -0.21 -12.41 -18.79
N THR A 386 -1.29 -11.91 -19.36
CA THR A 386 -1.29 -10.74 -20.25
C THR A 386 -1.91 -9.51 -19.57
N PHE A 387 -1.32 -9.05 -18.47
CA PHE A 387 -1.80 -7.87 -17.74
C PHE A 387 -1.31 -6.55 -18.36
N GLY A 388 -2.17 -5.53 -18.39
CA GLY A 388 -1.81 -4.19 -18.87
C GLY A 388 -0.69 -3.56 -18.03
N THR A 389 -0.64 -3.89 -16.74
CA THR A 389 0.37 -3.40 -15.80
C THR A 389 1.46 -4.42 -15.45
N LEU A 390 1.64 -5.48 -16.26
CA LEU A 390 2.57 -6.60 -15.98
C LEU A 390 3.97 -6.15 -15.52
N ARG A 391 4.63 -5.26 -16.27
CA ARG A 391 5.97 -4.77 -15.92
C ARG A 391 6.04 -4.09 -14.55
N ARG A 392 4.97 -3.40 -14.16
CA ARG A 392 4.85 -2.78 -12.83
C ARG A 392 4.65 -3.85 -11.76
N MET A 393 3.81 -4.87 -12.03
CA MET A 393 3.62 -6.00 -11.11
C MET A 393 4.91 -6.75 -10.87
N GLU A 394 5.64 -7.12 -11.92
CA GLU A 394 6.95 -7.78 -11.83
C GLU A 394 7.93 -6.96 -10.97
N GLY A 395 8.05 -5.66 -11.24
CA GLY A 395 8.96 -4.80 -10.50
C GLY A 395 8.58 -4.63 -9.02
N VAL A 396 7.29 -4.48 -8.71
CA VAL A 396 6.82 -4.34 -7.31
C VAL A 396 6.98 -5.65 -6.56
N LEU A 397 6.56 -6.79 -7.14
CA LEU A 397 6.69 -8.10 -6.50
C LEU A 397 8.16 -8.51 -6.31
N ALA A 398 9.05 -8.12 -7.21
CA ALA A 398 10.48 -8.35 -7.04
C ALA A 398 11.05 -7.57 -5.84
N VAL A 399 10.66 -6.30 -5.65
CA VAL A 399 11.08 -5.54 -4.45
C VAL A 399 10.51 -6.16 -3.18
N ILE A 400 9.25 -6.59 -3.20
CA ILE A 400 8.60 -7.27 -2.07
C ILE A 400 9.30 -8.60 -1.73
N SER A 401 9.77 -9.33 -2.73
CA SER A 401 10.49 -10.60 -2.52
C SER A 401 11.88 -10.39 -1.92
N GLU A 402 12.52 -9.24 -2.21
CA GLU A 402 13.81 -8.84 -1.65
C GLU A 402 13.71 -8.20 -0.26
N GLU A 403 12.50 -7.89 0.21
CA GLU A 403 12.26 -7.18 1.46
C GLU A 403 12.52 -8.02 2.70
N LEU A 404 13.14 -7.41 3.72
CA LEU A 404 13.19 -8.01 5.07
C LEU A 404 11.76 -8.02 5.64
N ASN A 405 11.16 -9.21 5.67
CA ASN A 405 9.77 -9.41 6.11
C ASN A 405 9.63 -9.37 7.65
N ASP A 406 10.69 -9.74 8.37
CA ASP A 406 10.76 -9.79 9.83
C ASP A 406 11.15 -8.46 10.49
N VAL A 407 11.58 -7.47 9.69
CA VAL A 407 11.96 -6.14 10.18
C VAL A 407 10.81 -5.16 9.95
N PRO A 408 10.27 -4.51 11.00
CA PRO A 408 9.22 -3.51 10.83
C PRO A 408 9.77 -2.10 10.60
N LEU A 409 9.17 -1.39 9.65
CA LEU A 409 9.48 -0.02 9.24
C LEU A 409 10.88 0.11 8.63
N TYR A 410 11.22 1.32 8.20
CA TYR A 410 12.52 1.62 7.60
C TYR A 410 12.94 3.08 7.88
N TYR A 411 14.21 3.37 7.63
CA TYR A 411 14.72 4.74 7.61
C TYR A 411 15.00 5.17 6.17
N THR A 412 15.25 6.47 5.96
CA THR A 412 15.76 6.95 4.68
C THR A 412 17.03 7.76 4.94
N MET A 413 18.09 7.47 4.18
CA MET A 413 19.39 8.07 4.48
C MET A 413 19.40 9.59 4.23
N ASP A 414 18.65 10.07 3.25
CA ASP A 414 18.43 11.50 3.02
C ASP A 414 17.89 12.20 4.27
N ARG A 415 16.99 11.53 5.01
CA ARG A 415 16.42 12.09 6.23
C ARG A 415 17.43 12.10 7.37
N LEU A 416 18.17 11.02 7.56
CA LEU A 416 19.20 10.93 8.60
C LEU A 416 20.31 11.99 8.35
N CYS A 417 20.79 12.11 7.12
CA CYS A 417 21.75 13.14 6.72
C CYS A 417 21.17 14.55 6.90
N SER A 418 19.88 14.77 6.57
CA SER A 418 19.20 16.06 6.78
C SER A 418 19.11 16.46 8.25
N ILE A 419 18.89 15.50 9.17
CA ILE A 419 18.85 15.76 10.62
C ILE A 419 20.19 16.28 11.11
N VAL A 420 21.31 15.69 10.65
CA VAL A 420 22.65 16.13 11.03
C VAL A 420 23.23 17.22 10.12
N ARG A 421 22.49 17.59 9.05
CA ARG A 421 22.85 18.60 8.04
C ARG A 421 24.12 18.29 7.24
N CYS A 422 24.42 17.00 7.03
CA CYS A 422 25.51 16.55 6.17
C CYS A 422 25.04 16.22 4.74
N GLN A 423 25.99 16.04 3.84
CA GLN A 423 25.71 15.62 2.47
C GLN A 423 25.12 14.21 2.44
N THR A 424 24.11 13.98 1.61
CA THR A 424 23.48 12.67 1.46
C THR A 424 24.43 11.65 0.82
N MET A 425 24.55 10.48 1.45
CA MET A 425 25.31 9.34 0.92
C MET A 425 24.60 8.67 -0.27
N SER A 426 25.39 8.04 -1.15
CA SER A 426 24.82 7.15 -2.17
C SER A 426 24.17 5.92 -1.53
N ILE A 427 23.05 5.47 -2.07
CA ILE A 427 22.30 4.33 -1.50
C ILE A 427 23.10 3.02 -1.50
N LEU A 428 23.97 2.81 -2.50
CA LEU A 428 24.82 1.62 -2.59
C LEU A 428 25.92 1.64 -1.53
N SER A 429 26.52 2.80 -1.27
CA SER A 429 27.53 2.97 -0.22
C SER A 429 26.93 2.69 1.16
N VAL A 430 25.73 3.21 1.43
CA VAL A 430 25.02 2.95 2.70
C VAL A 430 24.71 1.47 2.87
N ARG A 431 24.15 0.83 1.84
CA ARG A 431 23.83 -0.61 1.89
C ARG A 431 25.08 -1.45 2.10
N SER A 432 26.17 -1.13 1.40
CA SER A 432 27.46 -1.82 1.57
C SER A 432 27.98 -1.67 3.00
N ALA A 433 27.89 -0.46 3.59
CA ALA A 433 28.32 -0.22 4.96
C ALA A 433 27.52 -1.01 6.00
N VAL A 434 26.20 -1.12 5.82
CA VAL A 434 25.35 -1.94 6.70
C VAL A 434 25.71 -3.43 6.58
N LEU A 435 25.93 -3.92 5.36
CA LEU A 435 26.35 -5.31 5.10
C LEU A 435 27.75 -5.61 5.65
N ASN A 436 28.71 -4.70 5.48
CA ASN A 436 30.06 -4.81 6.05
C ASN A 436 30.06 -4.79 7.58
N ALA A 437 29.09 -4.10 8.19
CA ALA A 437 28.87 -4.13 9.63
C ALA A 437 28.20 -5.43 10.13
N GLY A 438 27.88 -6.37 9.24
CA GLY A 438 27.32 -7.69 9.59
C GLY A 438 25.80 -7.74 9.70
N TYR A 439 25.09 -6.71 9.24
CA TYR A 439 23.62 -6.62 9.31
C TYR A 439 22.97 -6.81 7.94
N ARG A 440 21.69 -7.19 7.94
CA ARG A 440 20.91 -7.35 6.71
C ARG A 440 20.33 -6.01 6.27
N VAL A 441 20.18 -5.80 4.96
CA VAL A 441 19.55 -4.58 4.44
C VAL A 441 18.77 -4.82 3.15
N SER A 442 17.52 -4.37 3.12
CA SER A 442 16.68 -4.34 1.93
C SER A 442 16.20 -2.93 1.62
N TYR A 443 15.60 -2.78 0.43
CA TYR A 443 14.65 -1.70 0.18
C TYR A 443 13.30 -2.07 0.81
N SER A 444 12.35 -1.14 0.78
CA SER A 444 10.93 -1.37 0.93
C SER A 444 10.21 -0.83 -0.32
N HIS A 445 9.25 -1.60 -0.84
CA HIS A 445 8.39 -1.22 -1.96
C HIS A 445 7.64 0.09 -1.67
N ALA A 446 7.43 0.43 -0.40
CA ALA A 446 6.75 1.64 0.03
C ALA A 446 7.57 2.93 -0.21
N ASN A 447 8.90 2.84 -0.40
CA ASN A 447 9.76 4.02 -0.65
C ASN A 447 11.08 3.66 -1.36
N ARG A 448 11.37 4.31 -2.50
CA ARG A 448 12.60 4.14 -3.30
C ARG A 448 13.90 4.39 -2.52
N MET A 449 13.89 5.25 -1.51
CA MET A 449 15.07 5.63 -0.72
C MET A 449 15.15 4.96 0.66
N SER A 450 14.37 3.91 0.86
CA SER A 450 14.33 3.15 2.12
C SER A 450 15.63 2.38 2.38
N ILE A 451 15.99 2.33 3.65
CA ILE A 451 16.98 1.45 4.25
C ILE A 451 16.25 0.68 5.35
N LYS A 452 15.84 -0.54 5.01
CA LYS A 452 15.18 -1.47 5.92
C LYS A 452 16.23 -2.46 6.40
N THR A 453 16.48 -2.52 7.71
CA THR A 453 17.62 -3.25 8.27
C THR A 453 17.35 -3.69 9.70
N ASP A 454 17.93 -4.82 10.10
CA ASP A 454 17.99 -5.28 11.48
C ASP A 454 19.13 -4.62 12.29
N ALA A 455 19.91 -3.73 11.67
CA ALA A 455 20.92 -2.93 12.35
C ALA A 455 20.29 -2.03 13.42
N PRO A 456 20.79 -2.07 14.67
CA PRO A 456 20.41 -1.10 15.69
C PRO A 456 20.72 0.33 15.25
N MET A 457 19.93 1.29 15.72
CA MET A 457 20.06 2.67 15.28
C MET A 457 21.44 3.30 15.52
N TYR A 458 22.18 2.85 16.56
CA TYR A 458 23.54 3.35 16.79
C TYR A 458 24.49 3.04 15.63
N VAL A 459 24.29 1.91 14.92
CA VAL A 459 25.07 1.52 13.74
C VAL A 459 24.83 2.50 12.60
N LEU A 460 23.57 2.86 12.34
CA LEU A 460 23.23 3.85 11.32
C LEU A 460 23.82 5.22 11.66
N TRP A 461 23.79 5.63 12.93
CA TRP A 461 24.45 6.86 13.36
C TRP A 461 25.97 6.81 13.25
N ASP A 462 26.60 5.65 13.49
CA ASP A 462 28.04 5.48 13.27
C ASP A 462 28.42 5.61 11.80
N ILE A 463 27.63 5.05 10.88
CA ILE A 463 27.83 5.24 9.44
C ILE A 463 27.74 6.72 9.07
N VAL A 464 26.75 7.44 9.60
CA VAL A 464 26.59 8.89 9.38
C VAL A 464 27.75 9.69 9.97
N ARG A 465 28.23 9.33 11.18
CA ARG A 465 29.40 9.95 11.82
C ARG A 465 30.67 9.73 11.02
N TYR A 466 30.89 8.51 10.52
CA TYR A 466 32.01 8.20 9.65
C TYR A 466 31.95 9.03 8.36
N TRP A 467 30.77 9.10 7.72
CA TRP A 467 30.59 9.89 6.51
C TRP A 467 30.86 11.39 6.72
N GLU A 468 30.41 11.95 7.85
CA GLU A 468 30.67 13.35 8.21
C GLU A 468 32.16 13.60 8.47
N SER A 469 32.89 12.65 9.06
CA SER A 469 34.35 12.78 9.25
C SER A 469 35.11 12.88 7.92
N GLN A 470 34.60 12.26 6.85
CA GLN A 470 35.16 12.34 5.50
C GLN A 470 34.66 13.56 4.72
N ASN A 471 33.46 14.06 5.05
CA ASN A 471 32.79 15.17 4.39
C ASN A 471 32.31 16.18 5.46
N PRO A 472 33.24 16.93 6.09
CA PRO A 472 32.94 17.70 7.28
C PRO A 472 31.97 18.84 7.01
N ILE A 473 31.02 19.02 7.94
CA ILE A 473 30.11 20.17 7.92
C ILE A 473 30.72 21.36 8.66
N LYS A 474 30.41 22.58 8.21
CA LYS A 474 30.79 23.79 8.94
C LYS A 474 30.23 23.75 10.37
N MET A 475 31.06 24.04 11.37
CA MET A 475 30.68 23.96 12.79
C MET A 475 29.42 24.77 13.12
N GLU A 476 29.24 25.93 12.50
CA GLU A 476 28.05 26.79 12.65
C GLU A 476 26.73 26.07 12.29
N ARG A 477 26.79 25.05 11.43
CA ARG A 477 25.62 24.27 11.03
C ARG A 477 25.25 23.22 12.07
N ARG A 478 26.17 22.85 12.99
CA ARG A 478 25.88 21.92 14.07
C ARG A 478 25.02 22.59 15.12
N GLN A 479 23.78 22.13 15.28
CA GLN A 479 22.82 22.68 16.22
C GLN A 479 21.99 21.57 16.87
N ASN A 480 21.83 21.66 18.20
CA ASN A 480 20.95 20.83 19.01
C ASN A 480 21.12 19.32 18.75
N VAL A 481 20.22 18.74 17.95
CA VAL A 481 20.17 17.31 17.62
C VAL A 481 21.43 16.85 16.88
N SER A 482 21.91 17.64 15.91
CA SER A 482 23.07 17.24 15.11
C SER A 482 24.33 17.19 15.96
N GLU A 483 24.51 18.16 16.87
CA GLU A 483 25.64 18.20 17.80
C GLU A 483 25.62 17.01 18.76
N ALA A 484 24.44 16.70 19.34
CA ALA A 484 24.29 15.57 20.25
C ALA A 484 24.61 14.19 19.60
N ILE A 485 24.38 14.06 18.29
CA ILE A 485 24.66 12.85 17.53
C ILE A 485 26.15 12.79 17.12
N LEU A 486 26.67 13.89 16.56
CA LEU A 486 28.02 13.94 15.97
C LEU A 486 29.13 14.03 17.02
N SER A 487 28.86 14.55 18.22
CA SER A 487 29.82 14.61 19.33
C SER A 487 30.13 13.24 19.96
N LYS A 488 29.28 12.25 19.72
CA LYS A 488 29.47 10.89 20.24
C LYS A 488 30.53 10.14 19.44
N LYS A 489 31.35 9.35 20.15
CA LYS A 489 32.34 8.47 19.53
C LYS A 489 31.67 7.35 18.74
N GLN A 490 32.32 6.94 17.66
CA GLN A 490 31.91 5.77 16.89
C GLN A 490 32.06 4.51 17.75
N THR A 491 31.06 3.63 17.72
CA THR A 491 31.07 2.35 18.47
C THR A 491 31.52 1.18 17.61
N ILE A 492 31.34 1.28 16.29
CA ILE A 492 31.81 0.29 15.32
C ILE A 492 32.86 0.88 14.38
N LYS A 493 33.69 0.00 13.80
CA LYS A 493 34.55 0.35 12.66
C LYS A 493 33.71 0.30 11.39
N VAL A 494 33.46 1.46 10.77
CA VAL A 494 32.67 1.56 9.53
C VAL A 494 33.56 1.27 8.33
N ASP A 495 33.10 0.38 7.44
CA ASP A 495 33.72 0.10 6.15
C ASP A 495 32.71 0.42 5.02
N MET A 496 33.04 1.42 4.20
CA MET A 496 32.20 1.89 3.09
C MET A 496 32.56 1.22 1.74
N THR A 497 33.43 0.21 1.72
CA THR A 497 33.81 -0.51 0.50
C THR A 497 32.56 -1.11 -0.15
N VAL A 498 32.35 -0.81 -1.43
CA VAL A 498 31.14 -1.21 -2.16
C VAL A 498 31.14 -2.73 -2.36
N ARG A 499 30.08 -3.40 -1.91
CA ARG A 499 29.87 -4.83 -2.15
C ARG A 499 28.99 -5.06 -3.37
N GLU A 500 29.17 -6.20 -4.03
CA GLU A 500 28.34 -6.60 -5.18
C GLU A 500 26.89 -6.92 -4.77
N ASP A 501 26.72 -7.62 -3.65
CA ASP A 501 25.41 -7.98 -3.06
C ASP A 501 24.64 -6.78 -2.48
N ALA A 502 25.27 -5.59 -2.41
CA ALA A 502 24.57 -4.36 -2.08
C ALA A 502 23.62 -3.93 -3.20
N ASN A 503 23.85 -4.33 -4.46
CA ASN A 503 22.94 -4.03 -5.57
C ASN A 503 21.93 -5.17 -5.74
N PRO A 504 20.64 -4.98 -5.42
CA PRO A 504 19.66 -6.07 -5.49
C PRO A 504 19.41 -6.51 -6.94
N GLU A 505 19.04 -7.79 -7.10
CA GLU A 505 18.83 -8.43 -8.40
C GLU A 505 17.80 -7.69 -9.27
N SER A 506 16.66 -7.27 -8.71
CA SER A 506 15.65 -6.50 -9.43
C SER A 506 16.17 -5.19 -10.02
N ARG A 507 17.19 -4.57 -9.40
CA ARG A 507 17.85 -3.37 -9.92
C ARG A 507 18.86 -3.71 -11.00
N GLN A 508 19.59 -4.83 -10.87
CA GLN A 508 20.51 -5.33 -11.89
C GLN A 508 19.74 -5.69 -13.18
N LEU A 509 18.58 -6.33 -13.04
CA LEU A 509 17.66 -6.69 -14.12
C LEU A 509 16.84 -5.50 -14.67
N LYS A 510 17.04 -4.28 -14.13
CA LYS A 510 16.35 -3.05 -14.55
C LYS A 510 14.81 -3.14 -14.53
N LEU A 511 14.26 -3.87 -13.56
CA LEU A 511 12.81 -3.99 -13.39
C LEU A 511 12.18 -2.64 -12.97
N VAL A 512 10.88 -2.48 -13.23
CA VAL A 512 10.12 -1.27 -12.86
C VAL A 512 9.76 -1.28 -11.36
N ARG A 513 10.79 -1.15 -10.51
CA ARG A 513 10.69 -1.26 -9.04
C ARG A 513 9.79 -0.21 -8.39
N PHE A 514 9.80 1.00 -8.95
CA PHE A 514 9.04 2.14 -8.44
C PHE A 514 8.53 2.97 -9.62
N GLN A 515 7.21 2.92 -9.88
CA GLN A 515 6.61 3.69 -10.96
C GLN A 515 6.68 5.20 -10.65
N GLU A 516 6.99 5.99 -11.67
CA GLU A 516 6.93 7.45 -11.58
C GLU A 516 5.54 7.92 -11.97
N ASN A 517 4.96 8.85 -11.20
CA ASN A 517 3.62 9.35 -11.44
C ASN A 517 3.55 9.95 -12.85
N PRO A 518 2.75 9.37 -13.76
CA PRO A 518 2.80 9.76 -15.17
C PRO A 518 2.14 11.12 -15.45
N LEU A 519 1.30 11.67 -14.56
CA LEU A 519 0.54 12.90 -14.82
C LEU A 519 0.42 13.85 -13.60
N ARG A 520 0.35 15.17 -13.89
CA ARG A 520 -0.23 16.15 -12.95
C ARG A 520 -1.71 15.75 -12.79
N TYR A 521 -2.22 15.58 -11.58
CA TYR A 521 -3.56 15.02 -11.24
C TYR A 521 -3.68 13.48 -11.12
N TRP A 522 -2.56 12.76 -11.05
CA TRP A 522 -2.56 11.35 -10.63
C TRP A 522 -3.04 11.21 -9.19
N GLY A 523 -4.21 10.59 -8.96
CA GLY A 523 -4.82 10.55 -7.64
C GLY A 523 -6.22 9.95 -7.56
N PRO A 524 -6.85 10.05 -6.37
CA PRO A 524 -8.26 9.96 -6.10
C PRO A 524 -9.18 10.33 -7.23
N GLY A 525 -9.82 9.41 -7.95
CA GLY A 525 -11.04 9.83 -8.63
C GLY A 525 -12.03 10.31 -7.55
N THR A 526 -12.85 11.32 -7.84
CA THR A 526 -13.75 11.89 -6.83
C THR A 526 -15.03 11.07 -6.71
N SER A 527 -15.43 10.71 -5.49
CA SER A 527 -16.77 10.13 -5.25
C SER A 527 -17.87 11.07 -5.77
N VAL A 528 -18.96 10.47 -6.25
CA VAL A 528 -20.18 11.15 -6.71
C VAL A 528 -20.86 11.75 -5.48
N GLN A 529 -20.44 12.95 -5.08
CA GLN A 529 -21.19 13.80 -4.18
C GLN A 529 -21.59 15.04 -4.97
N GLU A 530 -22.90 15.31 -5.03
CA GLU A 530 -23.46 16.51 -5.63
C GLU A 530 -22.84 17.77 -4.98
N ASN A 531 -22.55 18.77 -5.81
CA ASN A 531 -22.10 20.13 -5.47
C ASN A 531 -20.67 20.30 -4.86
N LYS A 532 -19.63 19.94 -5.63
CA LYS A 532 -18.25 20.36 -5.34
C LYS A 532 -17.90 21.78 -5.77
N GLU A 533 -18.55 22.35 -6.78
CA GLU A 533 -18.26 23.73 -7.21
C GLU A 533 -18.54 24.71 -6.05
N GLU A 534 -19.66 24.53 -5.35
CA GLU A 534 -20.02 25.31 -4.15
C GLU A 534 -19.06 25.10 -2.98
N LYS A 535 -18.65 23.86 -2.68
CA LYS A 535 -17.64 23.59 -1.64
C LYS A 535 -16.26 24.15 -1.98
N ARG A 536 -15.90 24.21 -3.27
CA ARG A 536 -14.62 24.73 -3.75
C ARG A 536 -14.63 26.26 -3.72
N ILE A 537 -15.74 26.90 -4.10
CA ILE A 537 -15.99 28.34 -3.93
C ILE A 537 -15.96 28.72 -2.43
N ALA A 538 -16.65 27.96 -1.57
CA ALA A 538 -16.72 28.21 -0.13
C ALA A 538 -15.38 28.06 0.62
N ASN A 539 -14.38 27.43 0.01
CA ASN A 539 -13.07 27.18 0.60
C ASN A 539 -11.93 27.99 -0.05
N GLN A 540 -12.19 28.69 -1.15
CA GLN A 540 -11.26 29.69 -1.67
C GLN A 540 -11.21 30.90 -0.72
N GLY A 541 -10.00 31.30 -0.31
CA GLY A 541 -9.80 32.53 0.48
C GLY A 541 -9.65 32.35 2.00
N LYS A 542 -10.01 31.20 2.59
CA LYS A 542 -9.92 30.97 4.05
C LYS A 542 -8.49 30.95 4.63
N LYS A 543 -7.46 30.88 3.77
CA LYS A 543 -6.03 30.91 4.16
C LYS A 543 -5.26 32.14 3.65
N LYS A 544 -5.93 33.20 3.18
CA LYS A 544 -5.24 34.50 3.06
C LYS A 544 -5.21 35.15 4.45
N LYS A 545 -4.11 34.94 5.18
CA LYS A 545 -3.74 35.75 6.35
C LYS A 545 -4.00 37.22 6.00
N LYS A 546 -4.80 37.92 6.80
CA LYS A 546 -4.85 39.40 6.82
C LYS A 546 -3.41 39.88 7.07
N ARG A 547 -2.69 40.22 6.00
CA ARG A 547 -1.48 41.06 6.11
C ARG A 547 -1.99 42.42 6.61
N LYS A 548 -1.64 42.79 7.84
CA LYS A 548 -1.75 44.18 8.28
C LYS A 548 -0.85 45.02 7.35
N PRO A 549 -1.30 46.17 6.84
CA PRO A 549 -0.42 47.05 6.08
C PRO A 549 0.69 47.58 6.98
N ASP A 550 1.93 47.53 6.50
CA ASP A 550 3.05 48.28 7.06
C ASP A 550 2.74 49.78 6.93
N LEU A 551 2.78 50.50 8.05
CA LEU A 551 2.87 51.95 8.09
C LEU A 551 4.31 52.30 8.45
N SER A 552 5.07 52.83 7.49
CA SER A 552 6.35 53.47 7.70
C SER A 552 6.17 54.81 8.44
N PRO A 553 7.15 55.24 9.26
CA PRO A 553 7.05 56.44 10.06
C PRO A 553 7.47 57.66 9.24
N ASP A 554 6.61 58.68 9.13
CA ASP A 554 7.04 60.07 9.22
C ASP A 554 5.87 61.06 9.20
N LYS A 555 6.10 62.15 9.93
CA LYS A 555 5.29 63.38 10.12
C LYS A 555 4.33 63.40 11.33
N GLN A 556 4.87 64.12 12.31
CA GLN A 556 4.27 64.71 13.50
C GLN A 556 2.95 65.44 13.20
N GLU A 557 1.96 65.33 14.10
CA GLU A 557 1.45 66.47 14.87
C GLU A 557 0.44 66.01 15.95
N THR A 558 0.80 66.31 17.19
CA THR A 558 -0.04 66.74 18.34
C THR A 558 -1.50 66.25 18.45
N PHE A 559 -1.84 65.57 19.56
CA PHE A 559 -2.61 66.16 20.68
C PHE A 559 -3.00 65.12 21.77
N LYS A 560 -2.50 65.41 22.98
CA LYS A 560 -3.00 65.17 24.35
C LYS A 560 -3.65 63.82 24.76
N ILE A 561 -2.96 63.24 25.73
CA ILE A 561 -3.39 62.26 26.74
C ILE A 561 -4.50 62.85 27.63
N SER A 562 -5.53 62.05 27.91
CA SER A 562 -6.11 61.95 29.26
C SER A 562 -6.57 60.51 29.52
N LYS A 563 -5.92 59.87 30.49
CA LYS A 563 -6.38 58.64 31.14
C LYS A 563 -7.39 59.00 32.22
N GLN A 564 -8.48 58.25 32.28
CA GLN A 564 -9.38 58.10 33.43
C GLN A 564 -10.43 57.06 33.04
N ASP A 565 -10.92 56.13 33.84
CA ASP A 565 -10.49 55.44 35.05
C ASP A 565 -11.35 54.16 35.09
N ASP A 566 -10.94 53.21 35.92
CA ASP A 566 -11.70 52.04 36.37
C ASP A 566 -13.20 52.27 36.64
N LYS A 567 -14.05 51.28 36.30
CA LYS A 567 -14.93 50.52 37.24
C LYS A 567 -16.22 49.96 36.61
N ASP A 568 -16.48 48.72 37.00
CA ASP A 568 -17.77 48.09 37.31
C ASP A 568 -18.86 47.97 36.21
N MET A 569 -18.99 46.75 35.64
CA MET A 569 -20.14 45.85 35.84
C MET A 569 -19.87 44.45 35.29
#